data_AF-A0A8J5IRF1-F1
#
_entry.id   AF-A0A8J5IRF1-F1
#
_cell.length_a   1.000
_cell.length_b   1.000
_cell.length_c   1.000
_cell.angle_alpha   90.00
_cell.angle_beta   90.00
_cell.angle_gamma   90.00
#
_symmetry.space_group_name_H-M   'P 1'
#
loop_
_entity.id
_entity.type
_entity.pdbx_description
1 polymer ?
#
loop_
_entity_poly.entity_id
_entity_poly.type
_entity_poly.pdbx_seq_one_letter_code
_entity_poly.pdbx_strand_id
1 'polypeptide(L)' 'MVKVKQEDDAKGMKIEKQKLALAAKKEDRESKLSEVNLIIMKPKARETAIHEKTQLLIARKQLQDAGVNQKNLDLFL' A
#
# COMPACT_ATOMS: atom_id res chain seq x y z
N MET A 1 28.44 -3.84 -49.02
CA MET A 1 27.35 -4.55 -48.31
C MET A 1 27.65 -4.91 -46.86
N VAL A 2 28.90 -5.18 -46.46
CA VAL A 2 29.23 -5.58 -45.06
C VAL A 2 29.05 -4.43 -44.04
N LYS A 3 29.33 -3.18 -44.42
CA LYS A 3 29.20 -2.00 -43.54
C LYS A 3 27.75 -1.69 -43.11
N VAL A 4 26.77 -1.95 -43.98
CA VAL A 4 25.35 -1.65 -43.70
C VAL A 4 24.79 -2.60 -42.63
N LYS A 5 25.17 -3.88 -42.69
CA LYS A 5 24.73 -4.89 -41.70
C LYS A 5 25.26 -4.61 -40.29
N GLN A 6 26.50 -4.13 -40.18
CA GLN A 6 27.10 -3.80 -38.87
C GLN A 6 26.47 -2.56 -38.21
N GLU A 7 26.03 -1.58 -38.99
CA GLU A 7 25.32 -0.41 -38.44
C GLU A 7 23.93 -0.77 -37.91
N ASP A 8 23.21 -1.65 -38.59
CA ASP A 8 21.88 -2.10 -38.17
C ASP A 8 21.96 -2.99 -36.92
N ASP A 9 22.96 -3.87 -36.84
CA ASP A 9 23.25 -4.67 -35.63
C ASP A 9 23.62 -3.77 -34.44
N ALA A 10 24.42 -2.72 -34.65
CA ALA A 10 24.79 -1.77 -33.61
C ALA A 10 23.59 -0.93 -33.11
N LYS A 11 22.68 -0.53 -34.01
CA LYS A 11 21.43 0.16 -33.67
C LYS A 11 20.49 -0.75 -32.89
N GLY A 12 20.35 -2.01 -33.29
CA GLY A 12 19.57 -3.03 -32.57
C GLY A 12 20.07 -3.22 -31.14
N MET A 13 21.38 -3.39 -30.96
CA MET A 13 22.01 -3.53 -29.65
C MET A 13 21.77 -2.31 -28.74
N LYS A 14 21.78 -1.10 -29.31
CA LYS A 14 21.55 0.16 -28.56
C LYS A 14 20.12 0.27 -28.06
N ILE A 15 19.14 -0.17 -28.87
CA ILE A 15 17.72 -0.19 -28.51
C ILE A 15 17.45 -1.19 -27.38
N GLU A 16 18.04 -2.38 -27.46
CA GLU A 16 17.86 -3.43 -26.45
C GLU A 16 18.43 -3.01 -25.09
N LYS A 17 19.62 -2.39 -25.07
CA LYS A 17 20.19 -1.81 -23.85
C LYS A 17 19.30 -0.71 -23.25
N GLN A 18 18.68 0.13 -24.07
CA GLN A 18 17.74 1.14 -23.59
C GLN A 18 16.47 0.52 -23.00
N LYS A 19 15.91 -0.53 -23.63
CA LYS A 19 14.75 -1.27 -23.09
C LYS A 19 15.06 -1.90 -21.74
N LEU A 20 16.22 -2.53 -21.59
CA LEU A 20 16.67 -3.11 -20.31
C LEU A 20 16.84 -2.05 -19.23
N ALA A 21 17.46 -0.90 -19.56
CA ALA A 21 17.60 0.20 -18.61
C ALA A 21 16.25 0.82 -18.20
N LEU A 22 15.28 0.87 -19.12
CA LEU A 22 13.92 1.34 -18.82
C LEU A 22 13.14 0.33 -17.96
N ALA A 23 13.33 -0.97 -18.17
CA ALA A 23 12.72 -2.02 -17.36
C ALA A 23 13.23 -1.97 -15.92
N ALA A 24 14.55 -1.86 -15.71
CA ALA A 24 15.14 -1.70 -14.38
C ALA A 24 14.63 -0.45 -13.64
N LYS A 25 14.43 0.66 -14.36
CA LYS A 25 13.83 1.89 -13.79
C LYS A 25 12.35 1.72 -13.42
N LYS A 26 11.60 0.88 -14.14
CA LYS A 26 10.20 0.57 -13.79
C LYS A 26 10.14 -0.28 -12.53
N GLU A 27 10.97 -1.31 -12.43
CA GLU A 27 11.05 -2.18 -11.25
C GLU A 27 11.43 -1.39 -9.98
N ASP A 28 12.46 -0.53 -10.06
CA ASP A 28 12.85 0.34 -8.96
C ASP A 28 11.72 1.30 -8.53
N ARG A 29 10.94 1.80 -9.50
CA ARG A 29 9.79 2.67 -9.23
C ARG A 29 8.64 1.89 -8.57
N GLU A 30 8.34 0.69 -9.03
CA GLU A 30 7.29 -0.17 -8.45
C GLU A 30 7.64 -0.57 -7.02
N SER A 31 8.91 -0.92 -6.76
CA SER A 31 9.40 -1.21 -5.41
C SER A 31 9.21 -0.01 -4.46
N LYS A 32 9.63 1.19 -4.88
CA LYS A 32 9.45 2.42 -4.09
C LYS A 32 7.98 2.77 -3.84
N LEU A 33 7.10 2.56 -4.82
CA LEU A 33 5.66 2.77 -4.65
C LEU A 33 5.05 1.77 -3.66
N SER A 34 5.52 0.52 -3.67
CA SER A 34 5.11 -0.52 -2.73
C SER A 34 5.53 -0.17 -1.29
N GLU A 35 6.76 0.30 -1.09
CA GLU A 35 7.25 0.77 0.21
C GLU A 35 6.42 1.94 0.75
N VAL A 36 6.13 2.94 -0.08
CA VAL A 36 5.29 4.08 0.28
C VAL A 36 3.87 3.62 0.65
N ASN A 37 3.27 2.73 -0.13
CA ASN A 37 1.95 2.17 0.17
C ASN A 37 1.94 1.43 1.52
N LEU A 38 2.97 0.63 1.80
CA LEU A 38 3.09 -0.08 3.09
C LEU A 38 3.23 0.90 4.27
N ILE A 39 3.98 1.99 4.08
CA ILE A 39 4.12 3.06 5.09
C ILE A 39 2.80 3.78 5.32
N ILE A 40 1.96 3.98 4.29
CA ILE A 40 0.65 4.65 4.42
C ILE A 40 -0.41 3.71 5.03
N MET A 41 -0.40 2.43 4.65
CA MET A 41 -1.39 1.46 5.13
C MET A 41 -1.27 1.17 6.63
N LYS A 42 -0.04 1.15 7.19
CA LYS A 42 0.18 0.86 8.61
C LYS A 42 -0.48 1.89 9.55
N PRO A 43 -0.27 3.21 9.40
CA PRO A 43 -1.00 4.24 10.14
C PRO A 43 -2.50 4.20 9.88
N LYS A 44 -2.94 3.98 8.63
CA LYS A 44 -4.36 3.95 8.30
C LYS A 44 -5.10 2.82 9.00
N ALA A 45 -4.52 1.61 9.01
CA ALA A 45 -5.07 0.48 9.76
C ALA A 45 -5.11 0.77 11.27
N ARG A 46 -4.07 1.42 11.81
CA ARG A 46 -4.03 1.84 13.22
C ARG A 46 -5.09 2.89 13.53
N GLU A 47 -5.30 3.85 12.65
CA GLU A 47 -6.30 4.90 12.77
C GLU A 47 -7.72 4.33 12.73
N THR A 48 -8.00 3.40 11.81
CA THR A 48 -9.28 2.66 11.78
C THR A 48 -9.52 1.90 13.08
N ALA A 49 -8.52 1.15 13.57
CA ALA A 49 -8.66 0.41 14.82
C ALA A 49 -8.89 1.32 16.05
N ILE A 50 -8.24 2.48 16.09
CA ILE A 50 -8.48 3.49 17.13
C ILE A 50 -9.91 4.03 17.00
N HIS A 51 -10.34 4.38 15.78
CA HIS A 51 -11.65 4.94 15.53
C HIS A 51 -12.78 3.98 15.93
N GLU A 52 -12.69 2.72 15.52
CA GLU A 52 -13.64 1.66 15.89
C GLU A 52 -13.70 1.47 17.42
N LYS A 53 -12.53 1.37 18.06
CA LYS A 53 -12.45 1.24 19.52
C LYS A 53 -13.07 2.45 20.23
N THR A 54 -12.81 3.65 19.74
CA THR A 54 -13.38 4.89 20.29
C THR A 54 -14.90 4.91 20.13
N GLN A 55 -15.43 4.53 18.97
CA GLN A 55 -16.88 4.44 18.76
C GLN A 55 -17.53 3.42 19.70
N LEU A 56 -16.93 2.24 19.86
CA LEU A 56 -17.42 1.22 20.80
C LEU A 56 -17.40 1.71 22.25
N LEU A 57 -16.35 2.44 22.66
CA LEU A 57 -16.27 3.02 24.00
C LEU A 57 -17.36 4.06 24.23
N ILE A 58 -17.62 4.92 23.24
CA ILE A 58 -18.69 5.92 23.30
C ILE A 58 -20.06 5.24 23.40
N ALA A 59 -20.33 4.25 22.54
CA ALA A 59 -21.58 3.50 22.57
C ALA A 59 -21.79 2.78 23.91
N ARG A 60 -20.74 2.16 24.45
CA ARG A 60 -20.79 1.52 25.78
C ARG A 60 -21.13 2.53 26.87
N LYS A 61 -20.52 3.72 26.85
CA LYS A 61 -20.82 4.78 27.82
C LYS A 61 -22.27 5.28 27.70
N GLN A 62 -22.77 5.48 26.48
CA GLN A 62 -24.17 5.87 26.27
C GLN A 62 -25.15 4.83 26.83
N LEU A 63 -24.84 3.53 26.69
CA LEU A 63 -25.68 2.47 27.26
C LEU A 63 -25.58 2.41 28.80
N GLN A 64 -24.41 2.64 29.38
CA GLN A 64 -24.25 2.77 30.83
C GLN A 64 -25.04 3.95 31.38
N ASP A 65 -24.95 5.12 30.72
CA ASP A 65 -25.68 6.33 31.09
C ASP A 65 -27.21 6.13 30.95
N ALA A 66 -27.65 5.27 30.03
CA ALA A 66 -29.04 4.83 29.89
C ALA A 66 -29.49 3.79 30.94
N GLY A 67 -28.61 3.40 31.88
CA GLY A 67 -28.92 2.47 32.97
C GLY A 67 -28.77 1.00 32.62
N VAL A 68 -28.12 0.65 31.50
CA VAL A 68 -27.83 -0.75 31.17
C VAL A 68 -26.75 -1.27 32.10
N ASN A 69 -27.05 -2.36 32.81
CA ASN A 69 -26.11 -3.01 33.71
C ASN A 69 -24.85 -3.51 32.97
N GLN A 70 -23.69 -3.35 33.62
CA GLN A 70 -22.39 -3.76 33.09
C GLN A 70 -22.38 -5.22 32.59
N LYS A 71 -23.02 -6.13 33.33
CA LYS A 71 -23.12 -7.56 32.96
C LYS A 71 -23.86 -7.79 31.65
N ASN A 72 -24.81 -6.93 31.30
CA ASN A 72 -25.54 -7.02 30.04
C ASN A 72 -24.68 -6.43 28.91
N LEU A 73 -23.96 -5.34 29.16
CA LEU A 73 -23.04 -4.76 28.18
C LEU A 73 -21.93 -5.71 27.77
N ASP A 74 -21.39 -6.45 28.74
CA ASP A 74 -20.35 -7.46 28.51
C ASP A 74 -20.86 -8.72 27.79
N LEU A 75 -22.18 -8.86 27.63
CA LEU A 75 -22.80 -9.97 26.90
C LEU A 75 -23.04 -9.63 25.41
N PHE A 76 -23.11 -8.33 25.08
CA PHE A 76 -23.42 -7.82 23.73
C PHE A 76 -22.18 -7.38 22.93
N LEU A 77 -21.03 -7.25 23.58
CA LEU A 77 -19.75 -6.81 23.01
C LEU A 77 -18.69 -7.90 23.14
#